data_AF-A0A9X1I0J1-F1
#
_entry.id   AF-A0A9X1I0J1-F1
#
_cell.length_a   1.000
_cell.length_b   1.000
_cell.length_c   1.000
_cell.angle_alpha   90.00
_cell.angle_beta   90.00
_cell.angle_gamma   90.00
#
_symmetry.space_group_name_H-M   'P 1'
#
loop_
_entity.id
_entity.type
_entity.pdbx_description
1 polymer ?
#
loop_
_entity_poly.entity_id
_entity_poly.type
_entity_poly.pdbx_seq_one_letter_code
_entity_poly.pdbx_strand_id
1 'polypeptide(L)'
;MITQFLKLEWKSFIRSASFGKSIGIKIFMGLFALYFIVMFLGAGLVLYPGLKKEFPNQEPVYILNSVLFYWILIDLVFRFFFQKLPVMVVKPLLTLPVKRNKIVNYVLGKSALSFFNFLPLFAIVPFSVTLLVKGYAVVSVISWVLAIVLVVLIINFLNFIIESFSAETDFSFLPVILITGGLYALNHFNIVSFNTIIGSGFNAIYNNPIYVIVPLLILMGLYFYNAKLLKKKLFLDSGLKEKVKEVNASNLEWTKNFGDIAPFLKLDLKLIWRNKRTKSSVWMLVMGLLYGLVFYPNPKYQEMEWFFVFIGVFSTGIFLINFGQFIPAWDSGYYKLLMTQNIKYEEYLKSKFTLMAISVCILFVLGIPYLFFGWKILFAHFAAAIYNVGVNTHVIMYGGSFNRKKINLSQKAAFNYQGTGAVQWLIGIPLLIFPLGLFGLFYYLTGFEIACVILAVLGIIGIVLHQKLMKIITNKYLQSKYKMIDAFNQDN
;
A
#
# COMPACT_ATOMS: atom_id res chain seq x y z
N MET A 1 9.40 -26.82 20.06
CA MET A 1 8.60 -25.62 20.42
C MET A 1 8.49 -24.62 19.24
N ILE A 2 9.57 -24.21 18.57
CA ILE A 2 9.49 -23.43 17.31
C ILE A 2 8.70 -24.19 16.24
N THR A 3 8.99 -25.48 16.07
CA THR A 3 8.23 -26.42 15.23
C THR A 3 6.74 -26.46 15.56
N GLN A 4 6.39 -26.33 16.85
CA GLN A 4 5.00 -26.31 17.31
C GLN A 4 4.31 -24.98 16.99
N PHE A 5 5.02 -23.85 17.05
CA PHE A 5 4.50 -22.56 16.57
C PHE A 5 4.25 -22.58 15.06
N LEU A 6 5.18 -23.14 14.28
CA LEU A 6 5.00 -23.32 12.83
C LEU A 6 3.78 -24.21 12.52
N LYS A 7 3.58 -25.30 13.28
CA LYS A 7 2.41 -26.17 13.15
C LYS A 7 1.10 -25.45 13.51
N LEU A 8 1.09 -24.64 14.57
CA LEU A 8 -0.09 -23.86 14.96
C LEU A 8 -0.43 -22.80 13.91
N GLU A 9 0.58 -22.15 13.33
CA GLU A 9 0.40 -21.21 12.24
C GLU A 9 -0.18 -21.88 10.98
N TRP A 10 0.36 -23.02 10.59
CA TRP A 10 -0.18 -23.79 9.46
C TRP A 10 -1.64 -24.20 9.69
N LYS A 11 -1.96 -24.64 10.91
CA LYS A 11 -3.35 -24.94 11.31
C LYS A 11 -4.23 -23.69 11.28
N SER A 12 -3.75 -22.54 11.76
CA SER A 12 -4.48 -21.27 11.71
C SER A 12 -4.75 -20.83 10.26
N PHE A 13 -3.76 -20.96 9.38
CA PHE A 13 -3.89 -20.66 7.96
C PHE A 13 -4.98 -21.52 7.30
N ILE A 14 -4.92 -22.84 7.48
CA ILE A 14 -5.87 -23.81 6.91
C ILE A 14 -7.28 -23.63 7.49
N ARG A 15 -7.40 -23.40 8.79
CA ARG A 15 -8.69 -23.29 9.49
C ARG A 15 -9.33 -21.91 9.41
N SER A 16 -8.64 -20.91 8.85
CA SER A 16 -9.23 -19.59 8.68
C SER A 16 -10.47 -19.69 7.78
N ALA A 17 -11.57 -19.03 8.16
CA ALA A 17 -12.80 -18.96 7.35
C ALA A 17 -12.55 -18.40 5.93
N SER A 18 -11.44 -17.68 5.78
CA SER A 18 -10.94 -17.15 4.51
C SER A 18 -10.29 -18.19 3.60
N PHE A 19 -9.84 -19.36 4.09
CA PHE A 19 -8.98 -20.28 3.35
C PHE A 19 -9.62 -20.77 2.04
N GLY A 20 -10.91 -21.12 2.06
CA GLY A 20 -11.69 -21.52 0.87
C GLY A 20 -12.25 -20.35 0.05
N LYS A 21 -12.60 -19.23 0.70
CA LYS A 21 -13.17 -18.03 0.05
C LYS A 21 -12.13 -17.13 -0.64
N SER A 22 -10.84 -17.44 -0.54
CA SER A 22 -9.72 -16.60 -0.99
C SER A 22 -8.75 -17.29 -1.96
N ILE A 23 -9.13 -18.42 -2.58
CA ILE A 23 -8.22 -19.16 -3.46
C ILE A 23 -7.68 -18.29 -4.61
N GLY A 24 -8.53 -17.45 -5.21
CA GLY A 24 -8.11 -16.48 -6.23
C GLY A 24 -7.12 -15.43 -5.72
N ILE A 25 -7.24 -15.01 -4.45
CA ILE A 25 -6.26 -14.09 -3.81
C ILE A 25 -4.93 -14.79 -3.64
N LYS A 26 -4.93 -16.06 -3.22
CA LYS A 26 -3.70 -16.83 -3.04
C LYS A 26 -3.00 -17.09 -4.36
N ILE A 27 -3.76 -17.42 -5.41
CA ILE A 27 -3.24 -17.56 -6.78
C ILE A 27 -2.65 -16.22 -7.23
N PHE A 28 -3.38 -15.11 -7.08
CA PHE A 28 -2.88 -13.78 -7.42
C PHE A 28 -1.62 -13.41 -6.65
N MET A 29 -1.56 -13.63 -5.33
CA MET A 29 -0.37 -13.40 -4.51
C MET A 29 0.81 -14.28 -4.93
N GLY A 30 0.54 -15.55 -5.30
CA GLY A 30 1.55 -16.47 -5.82
C GLY A 30 2.11 -16.01 -7.17
N LEU A 31 1.23 -15.60 -8.11
CA LEU A 31 1.63 -15.04 -9.40
C LEU A 31 2.42 -13.74 -9.24
N PHE A 32 2.00 -12.87 -8.32
CA PHE A 32 2.69 -11.62 -8.01
C PHE A 32 4.08 -11.87 -7.39
N ALA A 33 4.20 -12.84 -6.49
CA ALA A 33 5.48 -13.28 -5.97
C ALA A 33 6.38 -13.86 -7.08
N LEU A 34 5.82 -14.70 -7.96
CA LEU A 34 6.54 -15.27 -9.10
C LEU A 34 7.01 -14.19 -10.08
N TYR A 35 6.17 -13.19 -10.37
CA TYR A 35 6.52 -12.03 -11.19
C TYR A 35 7.76 -11.32 -10.63
N PHE A 36 7.78 -11.03 -9.32
CA PHE A 36 8.94 -10.41 -8.69
C PHE A 36 10.19 -11.31 -8.71
N ILE A 37 10.04 -12.61 -8.49
CA ILE A 37 11.15 -13.57 -8.59
C ILE A 37 11.77 -13.51 -9.99
N VAL A 38 10.95 -13.59 -11.04
CA VAL A 38 11.40 -13.53 -12.44
C VAL A 38 12.07 -12.20 -12.75
N MET A 39 11.50 -11.08 -12.31
CA MET A 39 12.09 -9.74 -12.49
C MET A 39 13.45 -9.61 -11.81
N PHE A 40 13.61 -10.09 -10.57
CA PHE A 40 14.89 -10.04 -9.85
C PHE A 40 15.93 -11.00 -10.47
N LEU A 41 15.53 -12.20 -10.88
CA LEU A 41 16.40 -13.12 -11.63
C LEU A 41 16.90 -12.48 -12.93
N GLY A 42 15.98 -11.91 -13.72
CA GLY A 42 16.32 -11.20 -14.95
C GLY A 42 17.26 -10.02 -14.70
N ALA A 43 16.98 -9.20 -13.68
CA ALA A 43 17.86 -8.11 -13.28
C ALA A 43 19.27 -8.63 -12.92
N GLY A 44 19.37 -9.70 -12.12
CA GLY A 44 20.64 -10.32 -11.75
C GLY A 44 21.50 -10.74 -12.94
N LEU A 45 20.88 -11.31 -13.97
CA LEU A 45 21.55 -11.74 -15.21
C LEU A 45 21.96 -10.55 -16.09
N VAL A 46 21.14 -9.49 -16.14
CA VAL A 46 21.39 -8.30 -16.99
C VAL A 46 22.36 -7.30 -16.35
N LEU A 47 22.48 -7.29 -15.02
CA LEU A 47 23.31 -6.32 -14.29
C LEU A 47 24.76 -6.30 -14.77
N TYR A 48 25.43 -7.46 -14.88
CA TYR A 48 26.82 -7.51 -15.32
C TYR A 48 27.03 -6.99 -16.75
N PRO A 49 26.35 -7.55 -17.79
CA PRO A 49 26.53 -7.07 -19.16
C PRO A 49 26.03 -5.63 -19.35
N GLY A 50 24.97 -5.22 -18.65
CA GLY A 50 24.46 -3.84 -18.69
C GLY A 50 25.47 -2.84 -18.14
N LEU A 51 26.05 -3.13 -16.96
CA LEU A 51 27.07 -2.27 -16.36
C LEU A 51 28.34 -2.19 -17.23
N LYS A 52 28.78 -3.31 -17.83
CA LYS A 52 29.97 -3.31 -18.69
C LYS A 52 29.74 -2.56 -20.01
N LYS A 53 28.50 -2.53 -20.52
CA LYS A 53 28.13 -1.77 -21.72
C LYS A 53 28.12 -0.27 -21.45
N GLU A 54 27.52 0.17 -20.35
CA GLU A 54 27.42 1.60 -19.98
C GLU A 54 28.74 2.17 -19.45
N PHE A 55 29.52 1.36 -18.72
CA PHE A 55 30.79 1.76 -18.12
C PHE A 55 31.91 0.78 -18.50
N PRO A 56 32.43 0.81 -19.74
CA PRO A 56 33.40 -0.17 -20.24
C PRO A 56 34.70 -0.22 -19.41
N ASN A 57 35.12 0.93 -18.89
CA ASN A 57 36.39 1.12 -18.20
C ASN A 57 36.33 0.89 -16.69
N GLN A 58 35.15 0.56 -16.14
CA GLN A 58 34.98 0.33 -14.72
C GLN A 58 34.56 -1.12 -14.46
N GLU A 59 35.00 -1.63 -13.31
CA GLU A 59 34.69 -2.97 -12.86
C GLU A 59 33.24 -3.03 -12.31
N PRO A 60 32.34 -3.88 -12.87
CA PRO A 60 30.92 -3.89 -12.52
C PRO A 60 30.60 -4.00 -11.02
N VAL A 61 31.44 -4.70 -10.25
CA VAL A 61 31.28 -4.87 -8.79
C VAL A 61 31.37 -3.52 -8.06
N TYR A 62 32.32 -2.67 -8.42
CA TYR A 62 32.54 -1.39 -7.74
C TYR A 62 31.44 -0.37 -8.09
N ILE A 63 30.91 -0.43 -9.31
CA ILE A 63 29.76 0.37 -9.72
C ILE A 63 28.53 -0.07 -8.92
N LEU A 64 28.27 -1.38 -8.88
CA LEU A 64 27.13 -1.92 -8.13
C LEU A 64 27.20 -1.51 -6.66
N ASN A 65 28.38 -1.55 -6.04
CA ASN A 65 28.60 -1.12 -4.66
C ASN A 65 28.18 0.33 -4.40
N SER A 66 28.43 1.23 -5.36
CA SER A 66 28.01 2.64 -5.27
C SER A 66 26.49 2.80 -5.39
N VAL A 67 25.82 1.90 -6.10
CA VAL A 67 24.36 1.88 -6.27
C VAL A 67 23.63 1.27 -5.06
N LEU A 68 24.31 0.44 -4.25
CA LEU A 68 23.71 -0.23 -3.09
C LEU A 68 23.08 0.75 -2.08
N PHE A 69 23.61 1.98 -1.95
CA PHE A 69 22.98 3.01 -1.12
C PHE A 69 21.52 3.30 -1.53
N TYR A 70 21.26 3.50 -2.82
CA TYR A 70 19.91 3.75 -3.32
C TYR A 70 19.02 2.52 -3.15
N TRP A 71 19.58 1.33 -3.39
CA TRP A 71 18.85 0.09 -3.17
C TRP A 71 18.45 -0.09 -1.69
N ILE A 72 19.33 0.22 -0.73
CA ILE A 72 19.01 0.17 0.72
C ILE A 72 17.84 1.10 1.06
N LEU A 73 17.83 2.33 0.52
CA LEU A 73 16.74 3.28 0.74
C LEU A 73 15.42 2.76 0.15
N ILE A 74 15.44 2.29 -1.09
CA ILE A 74 14.26 1.75 -1.77
C ILE A 74 13.74 0.51 -1.04
N ASP A 75 14.61 -0.41 -0.65
CA ASP A 75 14.25 -1.63 0.08
C ASP A 75 13.64 -1.30 1.45
N LEU A 76 14.17 -0.31 2.17
CA LEU A 76 13.59 0.15 3.44
C LEU A 76 12.18 0.73 3.26
N VAL A 77 11.98 1.61 2.28
CA VAL A 77 10.66 2.19 1.95
C VAL A 77 9.69 1.07 1.55
N PHE A 78 10.13 0.18 0.67
CA PHE A 78 9.30 -0.93 0.18
C PHE A 78 8.89 -1.88 1.31
N ARG A 79 9.83 -2.28 2.17
CA ARG A 79 9.52 -3.12 3.34
C ARG A 79 8.57 -2.45 4.30
N PHE A 80 8.74 -1.16 4.56
CA PHE A 80 7.84 -0.45 5.47
C PHE A 80 6.38 -0.51 5.01
N PHE A 81 6.13 -0.44 3.70
CA PHE A 81 4.78 -0.48 3.16
C PHE A 81 4.23 -1.90 2.92
N PHE A 82 5.08 -2.85 2.51
CA PHE A 82 4.63 -4.16 2.05
C PHE A 82 4.90 -5.30 3.02
N GLN A 83 5.89 -5.17 3.91
CA GLN A 83 6.26 -6.21 4.86
C GLN A 83 5.54 -6.01 6.20
N LYS A 84 4.45 -6.76 6.45
CA LYS A 84 3.75 -6.73 7.74
C LYS A 84 4.51 -7.51 8.81
N LEU A 85 4.68 -6.92 10.00
CA LEU A 85 5.34 -7.60 11.11
C LEU A 85 4.45 -8.61 11.84
N PRO A 86 5.00 -9.76 12.28
CA PRO A 86 4.23 -10.83 12.92
C PRO A 86 3.80 -10.56 14.38
N VAL A 87 3.98 -9.34 14.90
CA VAL A 87 3.76 -9.01 16.34
C VAL A 87 2.31 -9.18 16.78
N MET A 88 1.35 -8.92 15.89
CA MET A 88 -0.08 -9.03 16.25
C MET A 88 -0.56 -10.48 16.37
N VAL A 89 0.14 -11.44 15.75
CA VAL A 89 -0.23 -12.86 15.74
C VAL A 89 0.12 -13.57 17.05
N VAL A 90 1.04 -13.01 17.85
CA VAL A 90 1.55 -13.64 19.07
C VAL A 90 0.83 -13.23 20.36
N LYS A 91 -0.15 -12.31 20.31
CA LYS A 91 -0.94 -11.94 21.49
C LYS A 91 -1.63 -13.14 22.17
N PRO A 92 -2.24 -14.10 21.44
CA PRO A 92 -2.82 -15.30 22.06
C PRO A 92 -1.78 -16.20 22.74
N LEU A 93 -0.49 -16.08 22.41
CA LEU A 93 0.57 -16.84 23.08
C LEU A 93 0.93 -16.25 24.45
N LEU A 94 0.57 -14.99 24.73
CA LEU A 94 0.86 -14.33 26.00
C LEU A 94 0.02 -14.86 27.16
N THR A 95 -1.13 -15.49 26.86
CA THR A 95 -1.99 -16.15 27.86
C THR A 95 -1.57 -17.61 28.14
N LEU A 96 -0.67 -18.16 27.32
CA LEU A 96 -0.13 -19.51 27.51
C LEU A 96 1.12 -19.47 28.40
N PRO A 97 1.48 -20.58 29.07
CA PRO A 97 2.68 -20.68 29.92
C PRO A 97 3.99 -20.75 29.10
N VAL A 98 4.18 -19.81 28.17
CA VAL A 98 5.37 -19.68 27.32
C VAL A 98 6.20 -18.48 27.79
N LYS A 99 7.49 -18.70 28.05
CA LYS A 99 8.41 -17.61 28.42
C LYS A 99 8.42 -16.52 27.34
N ARG A 100 8.23 -15.26 27.73
CA ARG A 100 8.18 -14.10 26.81
C ARG A 100 9.40 -14.00 25.89
N ASN A 101 10.61 -14.28 26.40
CA ASN A 101 11.82 -14.29 25.57
C ASN A 101 11.71 -15.28 24.37
N LYS A 102 11.04 -16.42 24.54
CA LYS A 102 10.83 -17.38 23.45
C LYS A 102 9.85 -16.85 22.41
N ILE A 103 8.81 -16.13 22.85
CA ILE A 103 7.85 -15.46 21.95
C ILE A 103 8.57 -14.38 21.14
N VAL A 104 9.39 -13.55 21.80
CA VAL A 104 10.20 -12.51 21.15
C VAL A 104 11.14 -13.13 20.09
N ASN A 105 11.90 -14.16 20.45
CA ASN A 105 12.80 -14.83 19.51
C ASN A 105 12.05 -15.48 18.35
N TYR A 106 10.85 -16.03 18.59
CA TYR A 106 10.01 -16.56 17.51
C TYR A 106 9.56 -15.45 16.54
N VAL A 107 9.14 -14.29 17.05
CA VAL A 107 8.76 -13.12 16.22
C VAL A 107 9.93 -12.63 15.37
N LEU A 108 11.12 -12.51 15.96
CA LEU A 108 12.33 -12.05 15.25
C LEU A 108 12.86 -13.09 14.26
N GLY A 109 12.88 -14.37 14.63
CA GLY A 109 13.27 -15.45 13.72
C GLY A 109 12.29 -15.55 12.53
N LYS A 110 11.00 -15.37 12.78
CA LYS A 110 9.99 -15.33 11.72
C LYS A 110 10.17 -14.14 10.77
N SER A 111 10.52 -12.95 11.28
CA SER A 111 10.79 -11.81 10.39
C SER A 111 12.04 -12.03 9.55
N ALA A 112 13.06 -12.72 10.08
CA ALA A 112 14.25 -13.11 9.31
C ALA A 112 13.94 -14.10 8.17
N LEU A 113 12.89 -14.92 8.29
CA LEU A 113 12.43 -15.86 7.25
C LEU A 113 11.32 -15.27 6.35
N SER A 114 11.16 -13.96 6.35
CA SER A 114 10.22 -13.26 5.46
C SER A 114 10.63 -13.38 3.98
N PHE A 115 9.65 -13.53 3.08
CA PHE A 115 9.87 -13.55 1.62
C PHE A 115 10.72 -12.37 1.13
N PHE A 116 10.51 -11.18 1.72
CA PHE A 116 11.26 -9.98 1.39
C PHE A 116 12.77 -10.09 1.65
N ASN A 117 13.23 -10.98 2.54
CA ASN A 117 14.66 -11.21 2.75
C ASN A 117 15.28 -12.12 1.69
N PHE A 118 14.47 -12.96 1.05
CA PHE A 118 14.92 -13.82 -0.05
C PHE A 118 14.85 -13.11 -1.40
N LEU A 119 13.95 -12.13 -1.55
CA LEU A 119 13.72 -11.46 -2.83
C LEU A 119 15.00 -10.87 -3.46
N PRO A 120 15.85 -10.10 -2.73
CA PRO A 120 17.11 -9.59 -3.29
C PRO A 120 18.09 -10.67 -3.72
N LEU A 121 18.05 -11.85 -3.08
CA LEU A 121 18.97 -12.96 -3.40
C LEU A 121 18.75 -13.48 -4.83
N PHE A 122 17.53 -13.37 -5.35
CA PHE A 122 17.26 -13.71 -6.75
C PHE A 122 17.99 -12.80 -7.75
N ALA A 123 18.40 -11.59 -7.38
CA ALA A 123 19.25 -10.75 -8.22
C ALA A 123 20.75 -10.97 -7.93
N ILE A 124 21.10 -11.06 -6.64
CA ILE A 124 22.50 -11.13 -6.20
C ILE A 124 23.16 -12.47 -6.55
N VAL A 125 22.45 -13.59 -6.43
CA VAL A 125 23.01 -14.91 -6.72
C VAL A 125 23.39 -15.05 -8.20
N PRO A 126 22.51 -14.77 -9.18
CA PRO A 126 22.89 -14.82 -10.60
C PRO A 126 24.03 -13.85 -10.97
N PHE A 127 24.02 -12.63 -10.40
CA PHE A 127 25.10 -11.68 -10.61
C PHE A 127 26.43 -12.23 -10.09
N SER A 128 26.43 -12.82 -8.90
CA SER A 128 27.63 -13.42 -8.28
C SER A 128 28.15 -14.61 -9.07
N VAL A 129 27.27 -15.48 -9.58
CA VAL A 129 27.65 -16.57 -10.49
C VAL A 129 28.33 -16.01 -11.73
N THR A 130 27.80 -14.91 -12.30
CA THR A 130 28.41 -14.25 -13.46
C THR A 130 29.81 -13.72 -13.14
N LEU A 131 30.03 -13.13 -11.96
CA LEU A 131 31.36 -12.71 -11.51
C LEU A 131 32.32 -13.90 -11.43
N LEU A 132 31.91 -15.02 -10.85
CA LEU A 132 32.75 -16.22 -10.75
C LEU A 132 33.12 -16.76 -12.14
N VAL A 133 32.16 -16.82 -13.07
CA VAL A 133 32.40 -17.24 -14.47
C VAL A 133 33.37 -16.28 -15.18
N LYS A 134 33.38 -15.00 -14.81
CA LYS A 134 34.29 -13.98 -15.37
C LYS A 134 35.66 -13.91 -14.65
N GLY A 135 35.96 -14.86 -13.76
CA GLY A 135 37.28 -15.01 -13.16
C GLY A 135 37.53 -14.17 -11.91
N TYR A 136 36.48 -13.61 -11.27
CA TYR A 136 36.63 -12.86 -10.01
C TYR A 136 36.96 -13.82 -8.86
N ALA A 137 37.71 -13.34 -7.87
CA ALA A 137 38.16 -14.14 -6.75
C ALA A 137 36.99 -14.70 -5.92
N VAL A 138 36.95 -16.03 -5.74
CA VAL A 138 35.85 -16.75 -5.09
C VAL A 138 35.58 -16.23 -3.67
N VAL A 139 36.64 -16.05 -2.88
CA VAL A 139 36.52 -15.59 -1.49
C VAL A 139 35.92 -14.19 -1.42
N SER A 140 36.41 -13.26 -2.22
CA SER A 140 35.91 -11.88 -2.30
C SER A 140 34.43 -11.83 -2.69
N VAL A 141 34.02 -12.62 -3.69
CA VAL A 141 32.62 -12.69 -4.14
C VAL A 141 31.72 -13.27 -3.04
N ILE A 142 32.13 -14.36 -2.39
CA ILE A 142 31.33 -14.98 -1.30
C ILE A 142 31.19 -14.02 -0.11
N SER A 143 32.28 -13.36 0.30
CA SER A 143 32.25 -12.36 1.38
C SER A 143 31.35 -11.17 1.05
N TRP A 144 31.35 -10.74 -0.20
CA TRP A 144 30.46 -9.69 -0.69
C TRP A 144 28.98 -10.12 -0.67
N VAL A 145 28.66 -11.33 -1.13
CA VAL A 145 27.30 -11.90 -1.02
C VAL A 145 26.84 -11.96 0.43
N LEU A 146 27.71 -12.44 1.32
CA LEU A 146 27.42 -12.51 2.75
C LEU A 146 27.14 -11.12 3.34
N ALA A 147 27.92 -10.11 2.97
CA ALA A 147 27.67 -8.74 3.39
C ALA A 147 26.30 -8.22 2.94
N ILE A 148 25.88 -8.51 1.70
CA ILE A 148 24.54 -8.13 1.22
C ILE A 148 23.45 -8.86 2.00
N VAL A 149 23.60 -10.16 2.26
CA VAL A 149 22.64 -10.92 3.10
C VAL A 149 22.52 -10.29 4.49
N LEU A 150 23.63 -9.89 5.11
CA LEU A 150 23.61 -9.21 6.40
C LEU A 150 22.91 -7.85 6.32
N VAL A 151 23.15 -7.07 5.26
CA VAL A 151 22.46 -5.79 5.03
C VAL A 151 20.96 -5.97 4.83
N VAL A 152 20.52 -6.98 4.08
CA VAL A 152 19.09 -7.33 3.96
C VAL A 152 18.46 -7.56 5.34
N LEU A 153 19.13 -8.31 6.21
CA LEU A 153 18.65 -8.57 7.57
C LEU A 153 18.69 -7.32 8.47
N ILE A 154 19.71 -6.46 8.30
CA ILE A 154 19.80 -5.15 8.95
C ILE A 154 18.58 -4.30 8.58
N ILE A 155 18.25 -4.20 7.29
CA ILE A 155 17.09 -3.42 6.82
C ILE A 155 15.80 -4.02 7.40
N ASN A 156 15.65 -5.34 7.43
CA ASN A 156 14.49 -5.99 8.05
C ASN A 156 14.32 -5.62 9.53
N PHE A 157 15.39 -5.65 10.33
CA PHE A 157 15.32 -5.28 11.75
C PHE A 157 15.21 -3.77 11.98
N LEU A 158 15.79 -2.95 11.11
CA LEU A 158 15.60 -1.50 11.13
C LEU A 158 14.13 -1.14 10.84
N ASN A 159 13.55 -1.75 9.81
CA ASN A 159 12.13 -1.59 9.49
C ASN A 159 11.24 -1.94 10.69
N PHE A 160 11.58 -3.03 11.39
CA PHE A 160 10.88 -3.45 12.60
C PHE A 160 10.84 -2.35 13.67
N ILE A 161 12.00 -1.73 13.92
CA ILE A 161 12.15 -0.66 14.91
C ILE A 161 11.30 0.54 14.52
N ILE A 162 11.41 0.97 13.26
CA ILE A 162 10.69 2.14 12.77
C ILE A 162 9.18 1.91 12.83
N GLU A 163 8.70 0.73 12.41
CA GLU A 163 7.28 0.38 12.51
C GLU A 163 6.81 0.36 13.97
N SER A 164 7.62 -0.19 14.89
CA SER A 164 7.28 -0.25 16.30
C SER A 164 7.16 1.15 16.93
N PHE A 165 8.05 2.10 16.62
CA PHE A 165 7.94 3.48 17.12
C PHE A 165 6.80 4.25 16.47
N SER A 166 6.61 4.04 15.17
CA SER A 166 5.58 4.72 14.41
C SER A 166 4.19 4.09 14.60
N ALA A 167 4.07 2.91 15.20
CA ALA A 167 2.81 2.21 15.50
C ALA A 167 1.77 3.10 16.19
N GLU A 168 2.23 3.94 17.11
CA GLU A 168 1.40 4.71 18.04
C GLU A 168 0.90 6.02 17.42
N THR A 169 1.56 6.55 16.39
CA THR A 169 1.18 7.82 15.74
C THR A 169 0.22 7.61 14.56
N ASP A 170 -0.56 8.65 14.24
CA ASP A 170 -1.43 8.70 13.05
C ASP A 170 -0.60 8.82 11.75
N PHE A 171 0.64 9.33 11.85
CA PHE A 171 1.55 9.62 10.74
C PHE A 171 2.73 8.66 10.66
N SER A 172 2.45 7.38 10.76
CA SER A 172 3.52 6.42 10.99
C SER A 172 4.50 6.25 9.82
N PHE A 173 4.06 6.61 8.61
CA PHE A 173 4.87 6.56 7.40
C PHE A 173 5.82 7.76 7.26
N LEU A 174 5.50 8.91 7.88
CA LEU A 174 6.32 10.12 7.76
C LEU A 174 7.76 9.92 8.23
N PRO A 175 8.06 9.26 9.37
CA PRO A 175 9.43 9.01 9.78
C PRO A 175 10.27 8.30 8.71
N VAL A 176 9.74 7.25 8.06
CA VAL A 176 10.48 6.54 7.01
C VAL A 176 10.70 7.44 5.80
N ILE A 177 9.67 8.15 5.35
CA ILE A 177 9.77 9.05 4.20
C ILE A 177 10.76 10.18 4.47
N LEU A 178 10.72 10.80 5.66
CA LEU A 178 11.61 11.89 6.03
C LEU A 178 13.06 11.41 6.18
N ILE A 179 13.28 10.24 6.78
CA ILE A 179 14.64 9.67 6.91
C ILE A 179 15.18 9.32 5.53
N THR A 180 14.43 8.57 4.72
CA THR A 180 14.91 8.10 3.40
C THR A 180 15.01 9.23 2.39
N GLY A 181 14.01 10.12 2.34
CA GLY A 181 14.02 11.32 1.50
C GLY A 181 15.09 12.32 1.93
N GLY A 182 15.31 12.50 3.25
CA GLY A 182 16.38 13.33 3.78
C GLY A 182 17.77 12.80 3.42
N LEU A 183 18.03 11.50 3.61
CA LEU A 183 19.28 10.86 3.21
C LEU A 183 19.51 10.96 1.69
N TYR A 184 18.45 10.74 0.89
CA TYR A 184 18.51 10.90 -0.56
C TYR A 184 18.85 12.35 -0.94
N ALA A 185 18.18 13.34 -0.35
CA ALA A 185 18.41 14.76 -0.62
C ALA A 185 19.84 15.18 -0.25
N LEU A 186 20.33 14.79 0.94
CA LEU A 186 21.71 15.07 1.36
C LEU A 186 22.74 14.49 0.37
N ASN A 187 22.48 13.30 -0.17
CA ASN A 187 23.32 12.70 -1.21
C ASN A 187 23.17 13.40 -2.56
N HIS A 188 21.94 13.72 -2.98
CA HIS A 188 21.65 14.34 -4.27
C HIS A 188 22.23 15.76 -4.39
N PHE A 189 22.13 16.55 -3.32
CA PHE A 189 22.74 17.89 -3.24
C PHE A 189 24.24 17.86 -2.90
N ASN A 190 24.87 16.68 -2.87
CA ASN A 190 26.28 16.48 -2.55
C ASN A 190 26.72 17.09 -1.21
N ILE A 191 25.80 17.23 -0.25
CA ILE A 191 26.13 17.68 1.13
C ILE A 191 26.89 16.57 1.85
N VAL A 192 26.44 15.32 1.68
CA VAL A 192 27.14 14.12 2.15
C VAL A 192 27.03 13.03 1.08
N SER A 193 28.16 12.55 0.54
CA SER A 193 28.20 11.52 -0.49
C SER A 193 27.99 10.11 0.10
N PHE A 194 26.76 9.80 0.52
CA PHE A 194 26.43 8.50 1.09
C PHE A 194 26.66 7.33 0.13
N ASN A 195 26.46 7.54 -1.18
CA ASN A 195 26.76 6.54 -2.21
C ASN A 195 28.24 6.13 -2.22
N THR A 196 29.17 7.07 -2.05
CA THR A 196 30.61 6.77 -1.99
C THR A 196 31.00 6.16 -0.66
N ILE A 197 30.40 6.60 0.46
CA ILE A 197 30.65 6.02 1.79
C ILE A 197 30.22 4.55 1.83
N ILE A 198 28.98 4.26 1.43
CA ILE A 198 28.48 2.88 1.38
C ILE A 198 29.25 2.07 0.34
N GLY A 199 29.48 2.62 -0.86
CA GLY A 199 30.23 1.94 -1.91
C GLY A 199 31.64 1.57 -1.49
N SER A 200 32.38 2.48 -0.87
CA SER A 200 33.72 2.22 -0.33
C SER A 200 33.71 1.18 0.80
N GLY A 201 32.68 1.16 1.65
CA GLY A 201 32.50 0.10 2.65
C GLY A 201 32.36 -1.29 2.03
N PHE A 202 31.54 -1.43 0.98
CA PHE A 202 31.42 -2.71 0.26
C PHE A 202 32.68 -3.07 -0.54
N ASN A 203 33.37 -2.08 -1.11
CA ASN A 203 34.66 -2.28 -1.76
C ASN A 203 35.71 -2.79 -0.76
N ALA A 204 35.74 -2.24 0.45
CA ALA A 204 36.63 -2.70 1.51
C ALA A 204 36.36 -4.15 1.89
N ILE A 205 35.08 -4.54 2.00
CA ILE A 205 34.69 -5.95 2.26
C ILE A 205 35.09 -6.87 1.11
N TYR A 206 34.90 -6.43 -0.13
CA TYR A 206 35.27 -7.20 -1.32
C TYR A 206 36.78 -7.43 -1.39
N ASN A 207 37.57 -6.39 -1.10
CA ASN A 207 39.03 -6.46 -1.11
C ASN A 207 39.58 -7.21 0.12
N ASN A 208 38.94 -7.09 1.28
CA ASN A 208 39.33 -7.76 2.52
C ASN A 208 38.11 -8.38 3.24
N PRO A 209 37.91 -9.70 3.09
CA PRO A 209 36.82 -10.47 3.69
C PRO A 209 36.56 -10.26 5.18
N ILE A 210 37.57 -9.88 5.97
CA ILE A 210 37.42 -9.76 7.43
C ILE A 210 36.44 -8.65 7.83
N TYR A 211 36.27 -7.63 6.98
CA TYR A 211 35.39 -6.50 7.26
C TYR A 211 33.89 -6.87 7.25
N VAL A 212 33.53 -8.09 6.83
CA VAL A 212 32.16 -8.64 7.02
C VAL A 212 31.75 -8.65 8.50
N ILE A 213 32.71 -8.65 9.43
CA ILE A 213 32.41 -8.55 10.86
C ILE A 213 31.66 -7.26 11.23
N VAL A 214 31.85 -6.17 10.48
CA VAL A 214 31.20 -4.87 10.74
C VAL A 214 29.67 -4.97 10.56
N PRO A 215 29.12 -5.37 9.40
CA PRO A 215 27.68 -5.56 9.26
C PRO A 215 27.14 -6.66 10.19
N LEU A 216 27.94 -7.68 10.54
CA LEU A 216 27.53 -8.70 11.50
C LEU A 216 27.30 -8.11 12.91
N LEU A 217 28.21 -7.25 13.38
CA LEU A 217 28.07 -6.56 14.68
C LEU A 217 26.84 -5.63 14.68
N ILE A 218 26.62 -4.88 13.60
CA ILE A 218 25.43 -4.02 13.45
C ILE A 218 24.16 -4.86 13.54
N LEU A 219 24.11 -5.99 12.82
CA LEU A 219 22.97 -6.89 12.84
C LEU A 219 22.66 -7.42 14.25
N MET A 220 23.70 -7.84 14.99
CA MET A 220 23.53 -8.30 16.38
C MET A 220 23.00 -7.17 17.27
N GLY A 221 23.53 -5.95 17.15
CA GLY A 221 23.04 -4.79 17.89
C GLY A 221 21.55 -4.52 17.64
N LEU A 222 21.13 -4.54 16.38
CA LEU A 222 19.71 -4.35 16.00
C LEU A 222 18.82 -5.49 16.48
N TYR A 223 19.31 -6.74 16.47
CA TYR A 223 18.58 -7.88 17.01
C TYR A 223 18.30 -7.71 18.50
N PHE A 224 19.33 -7.39 19.30
CA PHE A 224 19.17 -7.20 20.75
C PHE A 224 18.27 -5.98 21.07
N TYR A 225 18.42 -4.89 20.33
CA TYR A 225 17.57 -3.72 20.49
C TYR A 225 16.10 -4.05 20.21
N ASN A 226 15.81 -4.75 19.11
CA ASN A 226 14.47 -5.23 18.80
C ASN A 226 13.92 -6.18 19.88
N ALA A 227 14.74 -7.10 20.38
CA ALA A 227 14.33 -8.01 21.44
C ALA A 227 13.93 -7.26 22.72
N LYS A 228 14.71 -6.23 23.11
CA LYS A 228 14.39 -5.35 24.24
C LYS A 228 13.11 -4.56 24.01
N LEU A 229 12.96 -3.98 22.82
CA LEU A 229 11.78 -3.19 22.41
C LEU A 229 10.50 -4.04 22.45
N LEU A 230 10.53 -5.23 21.85
CA LEU A 230 9.40 -6.16 21.82
C LEU A 230 9.01 -6.65 23.20
N LYS A 231 9.99 -7.01 24.04
CA LYS A 231 9.73 -7.43 25.41
C LYS A 231 9.02 -6.34 26.22
N LYS A 232 9.32 -5.06 25.96
CA LYS A 232 8.64 -3.91 26.58
C LYS A 232 7.20 -3.70 26.05
N LYS A 233 6.89 -4.12 24.83
CA LYS A 233 5.56 -3.94 24.21
C LYS A 233 4.63 -5.15 24.35
N LEU A 234 5.16 -6.35 24.63
CA LEU A 234 4.39 -7.58 24.82
C LEU A 234 3.76 -7.67 26.23
N PHE A 235 2.91 -6.70 26.57
CA PHE A 235 2.01 -6.74 27.73
C PHE A 235 0.56 -6.74 27.26
N LEU A 236 -0.29 -7.58 27.86
CA LEU A 236 -1.72 -7.61 27.59
C LEU A 236 -2.36 -6.22 27.80
N ASP A 237 -1.87 -5.49 28.81
CA ASP A 237 -2.43 -4.20 29.24
C ASP A 237 -1.90 -2.98 28.46
N SER A 238 -0.88 -3.16 27.62
CA SER A 238 -0.31 -2.05 26.82
C SER A 238 -1.28 -1.50 25.77
N GLY A 239 -2.37 -2.23 25.46
CA GLY A 239 -3.49 -1.77 24.63
C GLY A 239 -4.74 -1.33 25.39
N LEU A 240 -4.77 -1.45 26.73
CA LEU A 240 -5.96 -1.18 27.57
C LEU A 240 -5.94 0.23 28.21
N LYS A 241 -4.84 0.97 28.12
CA LYS A 241 -4.86 2.40 28.45
C LYS A 241 -5.49 3.19 27.30
N GLU A 242 -6.82 3.18 27.25
CA GLU A 242 -7.54 4.23 26.53
C GLU A 242 -7.18 5.56 27.20
N LYS A 243 -6.27 6.32 26.58
CA LYS A 243 -6.24 7.75 26.85
C LYS A 243 -7.57 8.28 26.34
N VAL A 244 -8.50 8.51 27.26
CA VAL A 244 -9.75 9.23 26.99
C VAL A 244 -9.35 10.63 26.55
N LYS A 245 -9.14 10.82 25.26
CA LYS A 245 -9.14 12.14 24.65
C LYS A 245 -10.60 12.54 24.55
N GLU A 246 -10.99 13.60 25.25
CA GLU A 246 -12.24 14.28 24.97
C GLU A 246 -12.28 14.60 23.47
N VAL A 247 -13.16 13.91 22.75
CA VAL A 247 -13.40 14.20 21.35
C VAL A 247 -14.34 15.39 21.32
N ASN A 248 -13.84 16.56 20.92
CA ASN A 248 -14.68 17.69 20.56
C ASN A 248 -15.64 17.22 19.46
N ALA A 249 -16.88 16.92 19.85
CA ALA A 249 -17.91 16.48 18.94
C ALA A 249 -18.34 17.69 18.10
N SER A 250 -17.74 17.86 16.92
CA SER A 250 -18.30 18.77 15.93
C SER A 250 -19.75 18.32 15.67
N ASN A 251 -20.71 19.20 15.92
CA ASN A 251 -22.12 18.85 15.77
C ASN A 251 -22.51 18.65 14.29
N LEU A 252 -21.63 19.03 13.34
CA LEU A 252 -21.80 18.86 11.89
C LEU A 252 -23.20 19.29 11.44
N GLU A 253 -23.73 20.40 11.97
CA GLU A 253 -25.13 20.78 11.73
C GLU A 253 -25.44 21.07 10.26
N TRP A 254 -24.43 21.49 9.49
CA TRP A 254 -24.53 21.69 8.05
C TRP A 254 -24.99 20.43 7.29
N THR A 255 -24.78 19.22 7.84
CA THR A 255 -25.25 17.99 7.18
C THR A 255 -26.77 17.88 7.16
N LYS A 256 -27.50 18.65 7.97
CA LYS A 256 -28.98 18.70 7.96
C LYS A 256 -29.52 19.14 6.59
N ASN A 257 -28.74 19.90 5.82
CA ASN A 257 -29.11 20.36 4.47
C ASN A 257 -29.25 19.21 3.45
N PHE A 258 -28.85 17.98 3.81
CA PHE A 258 -28.96 16.81 2.96
C PHE A 258 -30.25 16.00 3.19
N GLY A 259 -31.18 16.47 4.03
CA GLY A 259 -32.48 15.82 4.25
C GLY A 259 -32.35 14.40 4.82
N ASP A 260 -33.09 13.44 4.25
CA ASP A 260 -33.22 12.07 4.78
C ASP A 260 -31.89 11.30 4.86
N ILE A 261 -30.89 11.68 4.07
CA ILE A 261 -29.56 11.05 4.10
C ILE A 261 -28.62 11.64 5.16
N ALA A 262 -28.99 12.77 5.78
CA ALA A 262 -28.17 13.49 6.74
C ALA A 262 -27.65 12.63 7.92
N PRO A 263 -28.46 11.73 8.53
CA PRO A 263 -27.98 10.88 9.63
C PRO A 263 -26.83 9.97 9.19
N PHE A 264 -26.93 9.36 8.00
CA PHE A 264 -25.88 8.50 7.45
C PHE A 264 -24.63 9.29 7.10
N LEU A 265 -24.79 10.46 6.47
CA LEU A 265 -23.66 11.32 6.12
C LEU A 265 -22.90 11.80 7.36
N LYS A 266 -23.64 12.18 8.42
CA LYS A 266 -23.05 12.56 9.71
C LYS A 266 -22.30 11.40 10.36
N LEU A 267 -22.83 10.18 10.27
CA LEU A 267 -22.13 8.98 10.75
C LEU A 267 -20.85 8.72 9.97
N ASP A 268 -20.88 8.84 8.64
CA ASP A 268 -19.71 8.66 7.79
C ASP A 268 -18.61 9.69 8.06
N LEU A 269 -18.97 10.97 8.17
CA LEU A 269 -18.02 12.04 8.48
C LEU A 269 -17.39 11.86 9.86
N LYS A 270 -18.20 11.49 10.87
CA LYS A 270 -17.69 11.14 12.21
C LYS A 270 -16.80 9.90 12.15
N LEU A 271 -17.16 8.91 11.35
CA LEU A 271 -16.35 7.70 11.15
C LEU A 271 -15.00 8.07 10.55
N ILE A 272 -14.94 8.97 9.56
CA ILE A 272 -13.71 9.46 8.93
C ILE A 272 -12.83 10.22 9.93
N TRP A 273 -13.41 11.10 10.75
CA TRP A 273 -12.62 11.97 11.64
C TRP A 273 -12.18 11.27 12.94
N ARG A 274 -12.99 10.34 13.47
CA ARG A 274 -12.77 9.71 14.77
C ARG A 274 -11.85 8.50 14.72
N ASN A 275 -11.90 7.70 13.65
CA ASN A 275 -11.19 6.43 13.61
C ASN A 275 -9.82 6.56 12.93
N LYS A 276 -8.79 5.99 13.56
CA LYS A 276 -7.40 6.01 13.05
C LYS A 276 -7.30 5.51 11.62
N ARG A 277 -8.08 4.47 11.29
CA ARG A 277 -8.11 3.89 9.94
C ARG A 277 -8.55 4.90 8.90
N THR A 278 -9.78 5.36 8.97
CA THR A 278 -10.41 6.21 7.96
C THR A 278 -9.81 7.61 7.93
N LYS A 279 -9.33 8.12 9.06
CA LYS A 279 -8.53 9.36 9.12
C LYS A 279 -7.24 9.25 8.31
N SER A 280 -6.56 8.10 8.37
CA SER A 280 -5.38 7.84 7.54
C SER A 280 -5.72 7.80 6.04
N SER A 281 -6.94 7.41 5.65
CA SER A 281 -7.38 7.48 4.25
C SER A 281 -7.51 8.91 3.73
N VAL A 282 -7.77 9.90 4.60
CA VAL A 282 -7.82 11.32 4.21
C VAL A 282 -6.44 11.82 3.74
N TRP A 283 -5.36 11.37 4.40
CA TRP A 283 -3.99 11.72 3.97
C TRP A 283 -3.61 11.12 2.63
N MET A 284 -4.15 9.95 2.30
CA MET A 284 -3.99 9.35 0.98
C MET A 284 -4.68 10.18 -0.10
N LEU A 285 -5.68 11.00 0.24
CA LEU A 285 -6.27 11.97 -0.69
C LEU A 285 -5.28 13.08 -1.02
N VAL A 286 -4.58 13.60 -0.02
CA VAL A 286 -3.55 14.63 -0.23
C VAL A 286 -2.44 14.07 -1.11
N MET A 287 -1.95 12.86 -0.82
CA MET A 287 -0.93 12.20 -1.65
C MET A 287 -1.42 11.93 -3.07
N GLY A 288 -2.67 11.46 -3.24
CA GLY A 288 -3.25 11.21 -4.55
C GLY A 288 -3.54 12.49 -5.35
N LEU A 289 -3.92 13.56 -4.65
CA LEU A 289 -4.08 14.88 -5.25
C LEU A 289 -2.75 15.40 -5.77
N LEU A 290 -1.66 15.28 -5.00
CA LEU A 290 -0.31 15.72 -5.37
C LEU A 290 0.41 14.76 -6.35
N TYR A 291 -0.21 13.62 -6.70
CA TYR A 291 0.42 12.59 -7.52
C TYR A 291 0.87 13.10 -8.90
N GLY A 292 0.12 14.04 -9.50
CA GLY A 292 0.48 14.64 -10.77
C GLY A 292 1.80 15.41 -10.74
N LEU A 293 2.19 15.99 -9.60
CA LEU A 293 3.45 16.73 -9.44
C LEU A 293 4.70 15.85 -9.57
N VAL A 294 4.57 14.53 -9.47
CA VAL A 294 5.69 13.61 -9.72
C VAL A 294 6.03 13.55 -11.21
N PHE A 295 5.04 13.80 -12.08
CA PHE A 295 5.16 13.53 -13.52
C PHE A 295 5.16 14.81 -14.35
N TYR A 296 4.24 15.74 -14.09
CA TYR A 296 4.09 16.95 -14.90
C TYR A 296 5.32 17.85 -14.99
N PRO A 297 6.21 17.93 -13.98
CA PRO A 297 7.46 18.70 -14.12
C PRO A 297 8.45 18.09 -15.11
N ASN A 298 8.33 16.81 -15.46
CA ASN A 298 9.27 16.14 -16.34
C ASN A 298 8.76 16.16 -17.81
N PRO A 299 9.52 16.74 -18.76
CA PRO A 299 9.10 16.90 -20.15
C PRO A 299 8.66 15.60 -20.82
N LYS A 300 9.29 14.45 -20.47
CA LYS A 300 8.95 13.14 -21.03
C LYS A 300 7.47 12.76 -20.81
N TYR A 301 6.91 13.15 -19.67
CA TYR A 301 5.51 12.85 -19.36
C TYR A 301 4.54 13.90 -19.91
N GLN A 302 5.02 15.10 -20.23
CA GLN A 302 4.20 16.12 -20.90
C GLN A 302 3.88 15.74 -22.34
N GLU A 303 4.73 14.94 -22.99
CA GLU A 303 4.46 14.40 -24.33
C GLU A 303 3.50 13.19 -24.32
N MET A 304 3.24 12.59 -23.16
CA MET A 304 2.38 11.41 -23.02
C MET A 304 0.94 11.81 -22.68
N GLU A 305 0.21 12.37 -23.64
CA GLU A 305 -1.14 12.94 -23.39
C GLU A 305 -2.15 11.93 -22.79
N TRP A 306 -2.04 10.64 -23.14
CA TRP A 306 -2.84 9.56 -22.53
C TRP A 306 -2.65 9.45 -21.01
N PHE A 307 -1.50 9.88 -20.51
CA PHE A 307 -1.16 9.84 -19.09
C PHE A 307 -1.90 10.93 -18.28
N PHE A 308 -2.36 12.00 -18.93
CA PHE A 308 -3.12 13.06 -18.27
C PHE A 308 -4.47 12.55 -17.78
N VAL A 309 -5.13 11.67 -18.55
CA VAL A 309 -6.37 11.02 -18.14
C VAL A 309 -6.15 10.03 -17.02
N PHE A 310 -5.02 9.32 -17.00
CA PHE A 310 -4.66 8.44 -15.88
C PHE A 310 -4.57 9.21 -14.58
N ILE A 311 -3.78 10.29 -14.57
CA ILE A 311 -3.63 11.14 -13.40
C ILE A 311 -4.97 11.81 -13.06
N GLY A 312 -5.75 12.22 -14.05
CA GLY A 312 -7.09 12.82 -13.83
C GLY A 312 -8.05 11.86 -13.13
N VAL A 313 -8.18 10.63 -13.62
CA VAL A 313 -9.05 9.59 -13.03
C VAL A 313 -8.57 9.24 -11.62
N PHE A 314 -7.26 9.10 -11.44
CA PHE A 314 -6.69 8.76 -10.15
C PHE A 314 -6.81 9.90 -9.13
N SER A 315 -6.38 11.12 -9.45
CA SER A 315 -6.32 12.27 -8.54
C SER A 315 -7.71 12.73 -8.10
N THR A 316 -8.65 12.84 -9.05
CA THR A 316 -10.04 13.23 -8.74
C THR A 316 -10.83 12.08 -8.10
N GLY A 317 -10.45 10.82 -8.38
CA GLY A 317 -11.11 9.62 -7.89
C GLY A 317 -10.46 8.98 -6.66
N ILE A 318 -9.40 9.57 -6.08
CA ILE A 318 -8.58 8.90 -5.05
C ILE A 318 -9.40 8.54 -3.80
N PHE A 319 -10.36 9.39 -3.40
CA PHE A 319 -11.26 9.09 -2.28
C PHE A 319 -12.16 7.91 -2.59
N LEU A 320 -12.73 7.90 -3.79
CA LEU A 320 -13.62 6.86 -4.27
C LEU A 320 -12.88 5.51 -4.34
N ILE A 321 -11.67 5.49 -4.89
CA ILE A 321 -10.83 4.29 -4.99
C ILE A 321 -10.45 3.78 -3.58
N ASN A 322 -10.08 4.65 -2.65
CA ASN A 322 -9.56 4.22 -1.35
C ASN A 322 -10.63 3.99 -0.28
N PHE A 323 -11.65 4.84 -0.22
CA PHE A 323 -12.72 4.75 0.76
C PHE A 323 -13.92 3.99 0.19
N GLY A 324 -14.35 4.31 -1.03
CA GLY A 324 -15.54 3.74 -1.67
C GLY A 324 -15.49 2.22 -1.83
N GLN A 325 -14.34 1.66 -2.22
CA GLN A 325 -14.16 0.21 -2.42
C GLN A 325 -14.48 -0.66 -1.19
N PHE A 326 -14.48 -0.06 0.01
CA PHE A 326 -14.73 -0.73 1.28
C PHE A 326 -16.13 -0.46 1.83
N ILE A 327 -17.03 0.19 1.08
CA ILE A 327 -18.43 0.31 1.47
C ILE A 327 -19.14 -1.03 1.18
N PRO A 328 -19.93 -1.62 2.11
CA PRO A 328 -20.32 -1.14 3.44
C PRO A 328 -19.43 -1.69 4.58
N ALA A 329 -18.28 -2.29 4.28
CA ALA A 329 -17.39 -2.88 5.28
C ALA A 329 -16.89 -1.88 6.34
N TRP A 330 -16.85 -0.57 6.06
CA TRP A 330 -16.62 0.47 7.07
C TRP A 330 -17.63 0.42 8.22
N ASP A 331 -18.89 0.09 7.90
CA ASP A 331 -19.99 0.02 8.86
C ASP A 331 -20.09 -1.38 9.51
N SER A 332 -19.19 -2.31 9.20
CA SER A 332 -19.29 -3.74 9.58
C SER A 332 -19.50 -3.97 11.08
N GLY A 333 -18.98 -3.11 11.96
CA GLY A 333 -19.13 -3.23 13.41
C GLY A 333 -20.56 -3.03 13.93
N TYR A 334 -21.37 -2.23 13.25
CA TYR A 334 -22.78 -1.95 13.62
C TYR A 334 -23.76 -2.25 12.49
N TYR A 335 -23.30 -2.87 11.40
CA TYR A 335 -24.10 -3.14 10.21
C TYR A 335 -25.36 -3.94 10.54
N LYS A 336 -25.29 -4.92 11.45
CA LYS A 336 -26.45 -5.69 11.90
C LYS A 336 -27.54 -4.80 12.50
N LEU A 337 -27.15 -3.86 13.38
CA LEU A 337 -28.08 -2.92 14.00
C LEU A 337 -28.72 -2.00 12.95
N LEU A 338 -27.91 -1.48 12.01
CA LEU A 338 -28.39 -0.62 10.93
C LEU A 338 -29.43 -1.37 10.08
N MET A 339 -29.19 -2.66 9.81
CA MET A 339 -30.06 -3.51 9.00
C MET A 339 -31.36 -3.98 9.67
N THR A 340 -31.50 -3.78 10.99
CA THR A 340 -32.74 -4.03 11.75
C THR A 340 -33.58 -2.78 11.98
N GLN A 341 -33.03 -1.59 11.74
CA GLN A 341 -33.80 -0.35 11.86
C GLN A 341 -34.80 -0.21 10.71
N ASN A 342 -35.87 0.52 10.95
CA ASN A 342 -36.85 0.88 9.93
C ASN A 342 -36.32 2.04 9.06
N ILE A 343 -35.27 1.77 8.29
CA ILE A 343 -34.63 2.72 7.37
C ILE A 343 -34.66 2.17 5.95
N LYS A 344 -34.81 3.05 4.95
CA LYS A 344 -34.73 2.61 3.56
C LYS A 344 -33.27 2.37 3.18
N TYR A 345 -33.00 1.19 2.64
CA TYR A 345 -31.65 0.84 2.17
C TYR A 345 -31.16 1.82 1.08
N GLU A 346 -32.07 2.33 0.27
CA GLU A 346 -31.80 3.34 -0.75
C GLU A 346 -31.22 4.63 -0.16
N GLU A 347 -31.75 5.13 0.96
CA GLU A 347 -31.27 6.35 1.63
C GLU A 347 -29.84 6.14 2.16
N TYR A 348 -29.57 4.98 2.74
CA TYR A 348 -28.22 4.59 3.15
C TYR A 348 -27.24 4.63 1.96
N LEU A 349 -27.59 4.01 0.84
CA LEU A 349 -26.72 3.99 -0.36
C LEU A 349 -26.59 5.36 -1.02
N LYS A 350 -27.66 6.16 -1.04
CA LYS A 350 -27.65 7.54 -1.56
C LYS A 350 -26.73 8.44 -0.74
N SER A 351 -26.65 8.24 0.57
CA SER A 351 -25.65 8.91 1.42
C SER A 351 -24.22 8.59 0.97
N LYS A 352 -23.92 7.30 0.78
CA LYS A 352 -22.59 6.84 0.34
C LYS A 352 -22.21 7.40 -1.04
N PHE A 353 -23.15 7.35 -1.98
CA PHE A 353 -22.96 7.94 -3.31
C PHE A 353 -22.66 9.43 -3.22
N THR A 354 -23.48 10.18 -2.47
CA THR A 354 -23.34 11.64 -2.31
C THR A 354 -21.98 12.00 -1.72
N LEU A 355 -21.53 11.29 -0.68
CA LEU A 355 -20.21 11.49 -0.08
C LEU A 355 -19.08 11.33 -1.11
N MET A 356 -19.15 10.29 -1.95
CA MET A 356 -18.15 10.05 -3.00
C MET A 356 -18.22 11.09 -4.12
N ALA A 357 -19.39 11.42 -4.62
CA ALA A 357 -19.55 12.42 -5.69
C ALA A 357 -19.03 13.80 -5.26
N ILE A 358 -19.37 14.25 -4.03
CA ILE A 358 -18.88 15.51 -3.47
C ILE A 358 -17.34 15.48 -3.35
N SER A 359 -16.77 14.36 -2.91
CA SER A 359 -15.32 14.24 -2.80
C SER A 359 -14.61 14.41 -4.15
N VAL A 360 -15.19 13.89 -5.24
CA VAL A 360 -14.63 14.04 -6.60
C VAL A 360 -14.68 15.52 -7.02
N CYS A 361 -15.79 16.20 -6.76
CA CYS A 361 -15.90 17.64 -7.04
C CYS A 361 -14.87 18.46 -6.27
N ILE A 362 -14.71 18.20 -4.97
CA ILE A 362 -13.72 18.90 -4.13
C ILE A 362 -12.29 18.64 -4.65
N LEU A 363 -11.96 17.38 -4.95
CA LEU A 363 -10.62 17.01 -5.45
C LEU A 363 -10.33 17.61 -6.82
N PHE A 364 -11.32 17.70 -7.70
CA PHE A 364 -11.19 18.40 -8.98
C PHE A 364 -10.90 19.89 -8.77
N VAL A 365 -11.65 20.57 -7.91
CA VAL A 365 -11.44 22.00 -7.61
C VAL A 365 -10.05 22.22 -7.01
N LEU A 366 -9.62 21.39 -6.06
CA LEU A 366 -8.28 21.45 -5.49
C LEU A 366 -7.17 21.09 -6.51
N GLY A 367 -7.51 20.38 -7.57
CA GLY A 367 -6.62 20.01 -8.67
C GLY A 367 -6.49 21.07 -9.76
N ILE A 368 -7.29 22.14 -9.74
CA ILE A 368 -7.20 23.26 -10.72
C ILE A 368 -5.79 23.84 -10.87
N PRO A 369 -4.96 23.97 -9.81
CA PRO A 369 -3.57 24.44 -9.96
C PRO A 369 -2.73 23.66 -10.97
N TYR A 370 -3.11 22.43 -11.34
CA TYR A 370 -2.45 21.70 -12.44
C TYR A 370 -2.55 22.39 -13.81
N LEU A 371 -3.44 23.37 -13.96
CA LEU A 371 -3.50 24.25 -15.13
C LEU A 371 -2.14 24.91 -15.43
N PHE A 372 -1.31 25.14 -14.41
CA PHE A 372 0.06 25.66 -14.58
C PHE A 372 0.91 24.82 -15.55
N PHE A 373 0.67 23.51 -15.63
CA PHE A 373 1.39 22.60 -16.53
C PHE A 373 0.76 22.45 -17.91
N GLY A 374 -0.40 23.07 -18.15
CA GLY A 374 -1.06 23.09 -19.45
C GLY A 374 -2.57 22.89 -19.39
N TRP A 375 -3.29 23.51 -20.32
CA TRP A 375 -4.75 23.42 -20.44
C TRP A 375 -5.25 21.98 -20.70
N LYS A 376 -4.52 21.19 -21.49
CA LYS A 376 -4.86 19.79 -21.79
C LYS A 376 -4.99 18.94 -20.51
N ILE A 377 -4.16 19.20 -19.51
CA ILE A 377 -4.21 18.50 -18.21
C ILE A 377 -5.53 18.82 -17.50
N LEU A 378 -5.89 20.11 -17.39
CA LEU A 378 -7.14 20.52 -16.75
C LEU A 378 -8.36 19.93 -17.49
N PHE A 379 -8.35 19.92 -18.83
CA PHE A 379 -9.41 19.33 -19.63
C PHE A 379 -9.57 17.82 -19.40
N ALA A 380 -8.46 17.09 -19.37
CA ALA A 380 -8.46 15.67 -19.01
C ALA A 380 -8.95 15.42 -17.57
N HIS A 381 -8.59 16.29 -16.61
CA HIS A 381 -9.02 16.17 -15.21
C HIS A 381 -10.52 16.43 -15.07
N PHE A 382 -11.05 17.37 -15.85
CA PHE A 382 -12.47 17.66 -15.88
C PHE A 382 -13.26 16.50 -16.47
N ALA A 383 -12.85 15.97 -17.62
CA ALA A 383 -13.44 14.78 -18.23
C ALA A 383 -13.40 13.57 -17.27
N ALA A 384 -12.25 13.36 -16.62
CA ALA A 384 -12.08 12.30 -15.65
C ALA A 384 -12.94 12.49 -14.39
N ALA A 385 -13.12 13.72 -13.90
CA ALA A 385 -13.99 14.00 -12.76
C ALA A 385 -15.45 13.68 -13.07
N ILE A 386 -15.94 14.07 -14.26
CA ILE A 386 -17.29 13.73 -14.74
C ILE A 386 -17.45 12.22 -14.84
N TYR A 387 -16.47 11.53 -15.42
CA TYR A 387 -16.46 10.07 -15.51
C TYR A 387 -16.43 9.40 -14.12
N ASN A 388 -15.67 9.96 -13.18
CA ASN A 388 -15.59 9.44 -11.81
C ASN A 388 -16.93 9.52 -11.09
N VAL A 389 -17.64 10.64 -11.20
CA VAL A 389 -18.98 10.83 -10.61
C VAL A 389 -19.99 9.91 -11.31
N GLY A 390 -19.99 9.88 -12.64
CA GLY A 390 -21.03 9.23 -13.43
C GLY A 390 -20.89 7.72 -13.61
N VAL A 391 -19.66 7.20 -13.65
CA VAL A 391 -19.40 5.78 -13.91
C VAL A 391 -18.73 5.13 -12.71
N ASN A 392 -17.56 5.62 -12.29
CA ASN A 392 -16.76 4.92 -11.27
C ASN A 392 -17.48 4.87 -9.92
N THR A 393 -18.29 5.87 -9.57
CA THR A 393 -19.06 5.87 -8.32
C THR A 393 -20.09 4.74 -8.32
N HIS A 394 -20.84 4.56 -9.41
CA HIS A 394 -21.80 3.46 -9.54
C HIS A 394 -21.13 2.10 -9.60
N VAL A 395 -20.02 1.97 -10.33
CA VAL A 395 -19.23 0.72 -10.39
C VAL A 395 -18.74 0.32 -9.00
N ILE A 396 -18.20 1.26 -8.22
CA ILE A 396 -17.77 0.99 -6.85
C ILE A 396 -18.94 0.63 -5.94
N MET A 397 -20.06 1.33 -6.05
CA MET A 397 -21.25 1.01 -5.27
C MET A 397 -21.74 -0.40 -5.59
N TYR A 398 -21.84 -0.75 -6.87
CA TYR A 398 -22.21 -2.11 -7.28
C TYR A 398 -21.20 -3.15 -6.78
N GLY A 399 -19.91 -2.88 -6.91
CA GLY A 399 -18.84 -3.73 -6.43
C GLY A 399 -18.86 -3.92 -4.90
N GLY A 400 -19.20 -2.88 -4.15
CA GLY A 400 -19.37 -2.91 -2.70
C GLY A 400 -20.42 -3.92 -2.25
N SER A 401 -21.38 -4.26 -3.11
CA SER A 401 -22.37 -5.32 -2.85
C SER A 401 -21.76 -6.71 -2.70
N PHE A 402 -20.49 -6.90 -3.09
CA PHE A 402 -19.74 -8.16 -2.96
C PHE A 402 -18.78 -8.16 -1.77
N ASN A 403 -18.70 -7.08 -0.99
CA ASN A 403 -17.83 -7.02 0.18
C ASN A 403 -18.30 -7.97 1.30
N ARG A 404 -17.40 -8.84 1.76
CA ARG A 404 -17.66 -9.89 2.78
C ARG A 404 -16.60 -9.95 3.88
N LYS A 405 -15.78 -8.90 4.03
CA LYS A 405 -14.74 -8.87 5.06
C LYS A 405 -14.99 -7.72 6.02
N LYS A 406 -15.03 -8.04 7.32
CA LYS A 406 -15.05 -7.06 8.41
C LYS A 406 -13.77 -6.23 8.42
N ILE A 407 -13.90 -4.95 8.74
CA ILE A 407 -12.77 -4.01 8.86
C ILE A 407 -12.65 -3.60 10.32
N ASN A 408 -11.47 -3.83 10.91
CA ASN A 408 -11.14 -3.26 12.21
C ASN A 408 -10.76 -1.78 12.05
N LEU A 409 -11.53 -0.89 12.68
CA LEU A 409 -11.39 0.57 12.62
C LEU A 409 -10.24 1.11 13.48
N SER A 410 -9.78 0.33 14.46
CA SER A 410 -8.67 0.69 15.36
C SER A 410 -7.30 0.46 14.72
N GLN A 411 -7.25 -0.22 13.57
CA GLN A 411 -6.02 -0.40 12.81
C GLN A 411 -5.77 0.74 11.82
N LYS A 412 -4.54 0.90 11.37
CA LYS A 412 -4.17 1.92 10.36
C LYS A 412 -4.77 1.56 9.00
N ALA A 413 -5.11 2.57 8.16
CA ALA A 413 -5.54 2.34 6.77
C ALA A 413 -4.39 2.36 5.78
N ALA A 414 -3.44 3.29 5.92
CA ALA A 414 -2.31 3.40 5.00
C ALA A 414 -1.61 2.05 4.87
N PHE A 415 -1.65 1.49 3.66
CA PHE A 415 -1.00 0.23 3.26
C PHE A 415 -1.42 -1.01 4.10
N ASN A 416 -2.54 -0.93 4.79
CA ASN A 416 -3.11 -2.07 5.50
C ASN A 416 -4.16 -2.78 4.65
N TYR A 417 -3.73 -3.84 3.96
CA TYR A 417 -4.61 -4.70 3.15
C TYR A 417 -5.62 -5.57 3.96
N GLN A 418 -5.83 -5.31 5.25
CA GLN A 418 -6.88 -6.01 6.00
C GLN A 418 -8.26 -5.62 5.47
N GLY A 419 -9.15 -6.57 5.23
CA GLY A 419 -10.43 -6.28 4.56
C GLY A 419 -10.33 -6.23 3.03
N THR A 420 -9.13 -6.13 2.46
CA THR A 420 -8.92 -6.29 1.01
C THR A 420 -9.11 -7.76 0.64
N GLY A 421 -10.13 -8.03 -0.15
CA GLY A 421 -10.44 -9.31 -0.78
C GLY A 421 -10.18 -9.27 -2.29
N ALA A 422 -10.53 -10.35 -2.99
CA ALA A 422 -10.48 -10.39 -4.46
C ALA A 422 -11.40 -9.33 -5.07
N VAL A 423 -12.51 -9.01 -4.40
CA VAL A 423 -13.50 -8.01 -4.80
C VAL A 423 -12.85 -6.63 -4.97
N GLN A 424 -12.01 -6.20 -4.03
CA GLN A 424 -11.31 -4.91 -4.10
C GLN A 424 -10.39 -4.81 -5.31
N TRP A 425 -9.65 -5.88 -5.65
CA TRP A 425 -8.80 -5.92 -6.82
C TRP A 425 -9.60 -6.01 -8.12
N LEU A 426 -10.66 -6.82 -8.13
CA LEU A 426 -11.56 -7.00 -9.26
C LEU A 426 -12.34 -5.71 -9.58
N ILE A 427 -12.58 -4.85 -8.59
CA ILE A 427 -13.19 -3.53 -8.80
C ILE A 427 -12.12 -2.49 -9.12
N GLY A 428 -11.04 -2.44 -8.34
CA GLY A 428 -10.03 -1.39 -8.41
C GLY A 428 -9.20 -1.39 -9.68
N ILE A 429 -8.83 -2.58 -10.20
CA ILE A 429 -8.04 -2.68 -11.44
C ILE A 429 -8.86 -2.18 -12.65
N PRO A 430 -10.08 -2.69 -12.93
CA PRO A 430 -10.88 -2.18 -14.04
C PRO A 430 -11.23 -0.70 -13.93
N LEU A 431 -11.42 -0.18 -12.71
CA LEU A 431 -11.77 1.21 -12.50
C LEU A 431 -10.70 2.19 -13.02
N LEU A 432 -9.42 1.80 -12.95
CA LEU A 432 -8.32 2.57 -13.52
C LEU A 432 -8.06 2.21 -14.98
N ILE A 433 -8.08 0.93 -15.34
CA ILE A 433 -7.69 0.47 -16.68
C ILE A 433 -8.77 0.74 -17.72
N PHE A 434 -10.05 0.54 -17.40
CA PHE A 434 -11.14 0.71 -18.35
C PHE A 434 -11.25 2.12 -18.93
N PRO A 435 -11.26 3.22 -18.13
CA PRO A 435 -11.27 4.56 -18.69
C PRO A 435 -10.01 4.85 -19.52
N LEU A 436 -8.86 4.27 -19.16
CA LEU A 436 -7.63 4.42 -19.93
C LEU A 436 -7.67 3.69 -21.26
N GLY A 437 -8.13 2.45 -21.29
CA GLY A 437 -8.27 1.67 -22.52
C GLY A 437 -9.26 2.33 -23.47
N LEU A 438 -10.39 2.81 -22.93
CA LEU A 438 -11.37 3.56 -23.69
C LEU A 438 -10.80 4.87 -24.23
N PHE A 439 -10.14 5.66 -23.37
CA PHE A 439 -9.50 6.91 -23.80
C PHE A 439 -8.43 6.64 -24.86
N GLY A 440 -7.56 5.67 -24.64
CA GLY A 440 -6.48 5.29 -25.58
C GLY A 440 -7.02 4.86 -26.94
N LEU A 441 -8.13 4.10 -26.97
CA LEU A 441 -8.81 3.72 -28.22
C LEU A 441 -9.26 4.94 -29.01
N PHE A 442 -9.99 5.86 -28.38
CA PHE A 442 -10.50 7.05 -29.09
C PHE A 442 -9.41 8.09 -29.35
N TYR A 443 -8.40 8.17 -28.50
CA TYR A 443 -7.21 9.00 -28.72
C TYR A 443 -6.53 8.61 -30.03
N TYR A 444 -6.32 7.31 -30.25
CA TYR A 444 -5.73 6.78 -31.47
C TYR A 444 -6.62 7.05 -32.71
N LEU A 445 -7.94 6.94 -32.58
CA LEU A 445 -8.86 7.06 -33.71
C LEU A 445 -9.23 8.51 -34.07
N THR A 446 -9.29 9.41 -33.09
CA THR A 446 -9.93 10.73 -33.23
C THR A 446 -9.12 11.90 -32.66
N GLY A 447 -8.11 11.63 -31.83
CA GLY A 447 -7.32 12.66 -31.15
C GLY A 447 -7.73 12.91 -29.70
N PHE A 448 -6.95 13.74 -29.00
CA PHE A 448 -7.05 13.98 -27.56
C PHE A 448 -8.38 14.60 -27.13
N GLU A 449 -8.79 15.66 -27.82
CA GLU A 449 -9.93 16.46 -27.42
C GLU A 449 -11.22 15.64 -27.50
N ILE A 450 -11.41 14.92 -28.61
CA ILE A 450 -12.59 14.06 -28.84
C ILE A 450 -12.59 12.88 -27.85
N ALA A 451 -11.43 12.27 -27.57
CA ALA A 451 -11.33 11.20 -26.59
C ALA A 451 -11.72 11.66 -25.17
N CYS A 452 -11.32 12.88 -24.76
CA CYS A 452 -11.75 13.47 -23.50
C CYS A 452 -13.27 13.75 -23.48
N VAL A 453 -13.82 14.26 -24.58
CA VAL A 453 -15.27 14.49 -24.70
C VAL A 453 -16.04 13.19 -24.57
N ILE A 454 -15.60 12.11 -25.24
CA ILE A 454 -16.25 10.79 -25.16
C ILE A 454 -16.26 10.28 -23.71
N LEU A 455 -15.14 10.43 -23.00
CA LEU A 455 -15.05 10.03 -21.59
C LEU A 455 -16.02 10.85 -20.72
N ALA A 456 -16.11 12.16 -20.94
CA ALA A 456 -17.05 13.04 -20.25
C ALA A 456 -18.51 12.67 -20.57
N VAL A 457 -18.84 12.40 -21.84
CA VAL A 457 -20.18 11.99 -22.29
C VAL A 457 -20.62 10.70 -21.59
N LEU A 458 -19.74 9.71 -21.46
CA LEU A 458 -20.07 8.50 -20.70
C LEU A 458 -20.35 8.79 -19.22
N GLY A 459 -19.58 9.68 -18.61
CA GLY A 459 -19.86 10.16 -17.26
C GLY A 459 -21.24 10.84 -17.17
N ILE A 460 -21.58 11.71 -18.12
CA ILE A 460 -22.89 12.36 -18.18
C ILE A 460 -24.00 11.32 -18.35
N ILE A 461 -23.85 10.33 -19.23
CA ILE A 461 -24.81 9.23 -19.40
C ILE A 461 -25.03 8.51 -18.06
N GLY A 462 -23.96 8.23 -17.32
CA GLY A 462 -24.07 7.61 -16.00
C GLY A 462 -24.78 8.48 -14.95
N ILE A 463 -24.58 9.80 -15.00
CA ILE A 463 -25.31 10.78 -14.17
C ILE A 463 -26.80 10.81 -14.55
N VAL A 464 -27.14 10.86 -15.84
CA VAL A 464 -28.53 10.83 -16.33
C VAL A 464 -29.23 9.53 -15.92
N LEU A 465 -28.53 8.40 -16.02
CA LEU A 465 -29.04 7.08 -15.63
C LEU A 465 -28.97 6.82 -14.13
N HIS A 466 -28.59 7.79 -13.30
CA HIS A 466 -28.33 7.62 -11.87
C HIS A 466 -29.48 6.90 -11.14
N GLN A 467 -30.73 7.32 -11.35
CA GLN A 467 -31.89 6.69 -10.68
C GLN A 467 -32.03 5.21 -11.03
N LYS A 468 -31.87 4.86 -12.32
CA LYS A 468 -31.96 3.46 -12.79
C LYS A 468 -30.82 2.63 -12.21
N LEU A 469 -29.60 3.15 -12.25
CA LEU A 469 -28.41 2.47 -11.73
C LEU A 469 -28.52 2.26 -10.20
N MET A 470 -28.95 3.27 -9.46
CA MET A 470 -29.13 3.17 -8.00
C MET A 470 -30.21 2.15 -7.61
N LYS A 471 -31.28 2.01 -8.40
CA LYS A 471 -32.29 0.96 -8.19
C LYS A 471 -31.70 -0.44 -8.36
N ILE A 472 -30.89 -0.66 -9.40
CA ILE A 472 -30.18 -1.92 -9.65
C ILE A 472 -29.23 -2.23 -8.47
N ILE A 473 -28.43 -1.25 -8.07
CA ILE A 473 -27.48 -1.37 -6.96
C ILE A 473 -28.23 -1.72 -5.66
N THR A 474 -29.30 -0.99 -5.34
CA THR A 474 -30.10 -1.21 -4.13
C THR A 474 -30.68 -2.62 -4.08
N ASN A 475 -31.25 -3.09 -5.18
CA ASN A 475 -31.76 -4.46 -5.30
C ASN A 475 -30.65 -5.50 -5.05
N LYS A 476 -29.44 -5.26 -5.58
CA LYS A 476 -28.30 -6.15 -5.38
C LYS A 476 -27.85 -6.21 -3.92
N TYR A 477 -27.84 -5.08 -3.23
CA TYR A 477 -27.55 -5.00 -1.81
C TYR A 477 -28.60 -5.72 -0.96
N LEU A 478 -29.89 -5.56 -1.28
CA LEU A 478 -30.98 -6.28 -0.62
C LEU A 478 -30.83 -7.80 -0.78
N GLN A 479 -30.55 -8.30 -1.98
CA GLN A 479 -30.26 -9.72 -2.23
C GLN A 479 -29.05 -10.24 -1.44
N SER A 480 -28.06 -9.38 -1.20
CA SER A 480 -26.83 -9.73 -0.51
C SER A 480 -26.86 -9.47 0.99
N LYS A 481 -27.94 -8.86 1.52
CA LYS A 481 -28.05 -8.35 2.89
C LYS A 481 -27.65 -9.38 3.94
N TYR A 482 -28.29 -10.54 3.93
CA TYR A 482 -28.05 -11.58 4.93
C TYR A 482 -26.65 -12.19 4.83
N LYS A 483 -26.14 -12.37 3.60
CA LYS A 483 -24.77 -12.84 3.36
C LYS A 483 -23.73 -11.86 3.90
N MET A 484 -23.99 -10.55 3.84
CA MET A 484 -23.12 -9.53 4.44
C MET A 484 -23.18 -9.54 5.96
N ILE A 485 -24.38 -9.62 6.55
CA ILE A 485 -24.57 -9.67 8.01
C ILE A 485 -23.81 -10.86 8.60
N ASP A 486 -23.97 -12.05 8.02
CA ASP A 486 -23.24 -13.24 8.44
C ASP A 486 -21.71 -13.06 8.31
N ALA A 487 -21.25 -12.57 7.14
CA ALA A 487 -19.84 -12.38 6.88
C ALA A 487 -19.17 -11.34 7.79
N PHE A 488 -19.88 -10.28 8.20
CA PHE A 488 -19.36 -9.27 9.12
C PHE A 488 -19.36 -9.70 10.59
N ASN A 489 -20.08 -10.76 10.96
CA ASN A 489 -20.02 -11.36 12.29
C ASN A 489 -18.82 -12.29 12.47
N GLN A 490 -18.19 -12.73 11.38
CA GLN A 490 -16.99 -13.57 11.43
C GLN A 490 -15.77 -12.69 11.72
N ASP A 491 -15.09 -12.93 12.85
CA ASP A 491 -13.76 -12.39 13.08
C ASP A 491 -12.76 -13.20 12.23
N ASN A 492 -12.01 -12.50 11.36
CA ASN A 492 -10.98 -13.11 10.51
C ASN A 492 -9.68 -13.33 11.26
#